data_AF-A0A7C4FKQ8-F1
#
_entry.id   AF-A0A7C4FKQ8-F1
#
_cell.length_a   1.000
_cell.length_b   1.000
_cell.length_c   1.000
_cell.angle_alpha   90.00
_cell.angle_beta   90.00
_cell.angle_gamma   90.00
#
_symmetry.space_group_name_H-M   'P 1'
#
loop_
_entity.id
_entity.type
_entity.pdbx_description
1 polymer ?
#
loop_
_entity_poly.entity_id
_entity_poly.type
_entity_poly.pdbx_seq_one_letter_code
_entity_poly.pdbx_strand_id
1 'polypeptide(L)'
;MNYKNEPKKEFTSQQSEYIEPLSEEEKEELISRWQYRATPEGFDVITDMYMAPASLYTRELIHKNGLENDQRVIEADKEILKLSFKYVPFPLIEADIGYKPEPHWWWYFLYDIHKGEYPLDLLPDHLKDIYIENLKKLGKLT
;
A
#
# COMPACT_ATOMS: atom_id res chain seq x y z
N MET A 1 5.30 58.98 -4.02
CA MET A 1 4.90 57.57 -3.85
C MET A 1 6.16 56.77 -3.59
N ASN A 2 6.34 56.28 -2.36
CA ASN A 2 7.50 55.45 -1.99
C ASN A 2 6.97 54.06 -1.68
N TYR A 3 7.23 53.10 -2.57
CA TYR A 3 6.97 51.69 -2.30
C TYR A 3 8.07 51.19 -1.36
N LYS A 4 7.71 50.89 -0.11
CA LYS A 4 8.59 50.16 0.79
C LYS A 4 8.62 48.70 0.33
N ASN A 5 9.80 48.22 -0.04
CA ASN A 5 10.08 46.81 -0.25
C ASN A 5 9.89 46.07 1.07
N GLU A 6 8.86 45.23 1.17
CA GLU A 6 8.76 44.26 2.25
C GLU A 6 9.71 43.10 1.98
N PRO A 7 10.45 42.61 3.01
CA PRO A 7 11.32 41.46 2.84
C PRO A 7 10.47 40.20 2.60
N LYS A 8 10.80 39.45 1.55
CA LYS A 8 10.26 38.12 1.30
C LYS A 8 10.57 37.24 2.52
N LYS A 9 9.53 36.80 3.22
CA LYS A 9 9.65 35.73 4.21
C LYS A 9 10.13 34.47 3.49
N GLU A 10 11.38 34.10 3.71
CA GLU A 10 11.85 32.75 3.45
C GLU A 10 11.01 31.79 4.31
N PHE A 11 10.13 31.03 3.67
CA PHE A 11 9.42 29.94 4.30
C PHE A 11 10.37 28.74 4.41
N THR A 12 11.12 28.71 5.50
CA THR A 12 11.74 27.49 6.01
C THR A 12 11.04 27.10 7.30
N SER A 13 10.27 26.02 7.29
CA SER A 13 10.28 25.03 8.37
C SER A 13 9.30 23.91 8.07
N GLN A 14 9.86 22.71 7.94
CA GLN A 14 9.30 21.42 8.34
C GLN A 14 7.98 21.55 9.13
N GLN A 15 6.84 21.43 8.44
CA GLN A 15 5.60 21.06 9.11
C GLN A 15 5.69 19.55 9.32
N SER A 16 6.02 19.13 10.55
CA SER A 16 5.68 17.77 10.95
C SER A 16 4.16 17.67 10.84
N GLU A 17 3.65 16.85 9.91
CA GLU A 17 2.22 16.57 9.81
C GLU A 17 1.77 16.01 11.17
N TYR A 18 1.08 16.83 11.96
CA TYR A 18 0.40 16.36 13.15
C TYR A 18 -0.79 15.55 12.67
N ILE A 19 -0.64 14.22 12.71
CA ILE A 19 -1.72 13.28 12.43
C ILE A 19 -2.43 13.07 13.77
N GLU A 20 -3.68 13.54 13.89
CA GLU A 20 -4.51 13.21 15.04
C GLU A 20 -4.61 11.68 15.15
N PRO A 21 -4.39 11.10 16.35
CA PRO A 21 -4.49 9.66 16.51
C PRO A 21 -5.92 9.22 16.21
N LEU A 22 -6.06 8.20 15.35
CA LEU A 22 -7.35 7.61 15.05
C LEU A 22 -8.05 7.10 16.31
N SER A 23 -9.35 7.33 16.37
CA SER A 23 -10.24 6.65 17.30
C SER A 23 -10.27 5.15 17.04
N GLU A 24 -10.70 4.37 18.03
CA GLU A 24 -10.83 2.91 17.86
C GLU A 24 -11.85 2.53 16.78
N GLU A 25 -12.88 3.34 16.58
CA GLU A 25 -13.88 3.14 15.52
C GLU A 25 -13.26 3.33 14.13
N GLU A 26 -12.43 4.37 13.94
CA GLU A 26 -11.74 4.60 12.67
C GLU A 26 -10.70 3.52 12.38
N LYS A 27 -9.97 3.04 13.41
CA LYS A 27 -9.05 1.90 13.25
C LYS A 27 -9.80 0.65 12.80
N GLU A 28 -10.95 0.37 13.43
CA GLU A 28 -11.80 -0.76 13.08
C GLU A 28 -12.31 -0.65 11.63
N GLU A 29 -12.74 0.54 11.21
CA GLU A 29 -13.19 0.77 9.83
C GLU A 29 -12.06 0.48 8.83
N LEU A 30 -10.84 0.97 9.08
CA LEU A 30 -9.70 0.73 8.20
C LEU A 30 -9.38 -0.77 8.08
N ILE A 31 -9.36 -1.47 9.20
CA ILE A 31 -9.08 -2.92 9.24
C ILE A 31 -10.18 -3.68 8.51
N SER A 32 -11.44 -3.40 8.79
CA SER A 32 -12.60 -4.04 8.15
C SER A 32 -12.60 -3.82 6.63
N ARG A 33 -12.32 -2.59 6.18
CA ARG A 33 -12.18 -2.27 4.75
C ARG A 33 -11.06 -3.06 4.10
N TRP A 34 -9.92 -3.21 4.76
CA TRP A 34 -8.80 -3.99 4.23
C TRP A 34 -9.10 -5.48 4.19
N GLN A 35 -9.75 -6.03 5.22
CA GLN A 35 -10.25 -7.41 5.21
C GLN A 35 -11.24 -7.66 4.07
N TYR A 36 -12.10 -6.69 3.74
CA TYR A 36 -12.98 -6.80 2.58
C TYR A 36 -12.17 -6.85 1.26
N ARG A 37 -11.10 -6.05 1.11
CA ARG A 37 -10.20 -6.14 -0.07
C ARG A 37 -9.50 -7.49 -0.19
N ALA A 38 -9.43 -8.24 0.90
CA ALA A 38 -8.88 -9.58 0.95
C ALA A 38 -9.90 -10.69 0.62
N THR A 39 -11.13 -10.35 0.18
CA THR A 39 -12.05 -11.32 -0.43
C THR A 39 -11.96 -11.26 -1.96
N PRO A 40 -12.37 -12.30 -2.71
CA PRO A 40 -12.42 -12.23 -4.17
C PRO A 40 -13.19 -11.01 -4.70
N GLU A 41 -14.33 -10.69 -4.09
CA GLU A 41 -15.18 -9.56 -4.50
C GLU A 41 -14.53 -8.21 -4.20
N GLY A 42 -13.84 -8.07 -3.06
CA GLY A 42 -13.16 -6.84 -2.73
C GLY A 42 -11.81 -6.69 -3.45
N PHE A 43 -11.18 -7.79 -3.86
CA PHE A 43 -9.89 -7.80 -4.53
C PHE A 43 -9.98 -7.16 -5.93
N ASP A 44 -11.10 -7.39 -6.64
CA ASP A 44 -11.37 -6.74 -7.94
C ASP A 44 -11.17 -5.22 -7.84
N VAL A 45 -11.55 -4.61 -6.70
CA VAL A 45 -11.45 -3.16 -6.47
C VAL A 45 -10.00 -2.67 -6.35
N ILE A 46 -9.08 -3.46 -5.79
CA ILE A 46 -7.66 -3.08 -5.70
C ILE A 46 -6.85 -3.45 -6.95
N THR A 47 -7.47 -4.16 -7.89
CA THR A 47 -6.88 -4.47 -9.20
C THR A 47 -7.48 -3.69 -10.37
N ASP A 48 -8.56 -2.96 -10.14
CA ASP A 48 -9.16 -2.08 -11.14
C ASP A 48 -8.38 -0.76 -11.28
N MET A 49 -8.06 -0.37 -12.51
CA MET A 49 -7.20 0.81 -12.76
C MET A 49 -7.76 2.13 -12.21
N TYR A 50 -9.08 2.27 -12.08
CA TYR A 50 -9.71 3.50 -11.60
C TYR A 50 -9.91 3.48 -10.08
N MET A 51 -10.18 2.31 -9.51
CA MET A 51 -10.49 2.15 -8.09
C MET A 51 -9.29 1.79 -7.22
N ALA A 52 -8.23 1.22 -7.81
CA ALA A 52 -7.07 0.74 -7.09
C ALA A 52 -6.33 1.84 -6.32
N PRO A 53 -6.03 3.03 -6.88
CA PRO A 53 -5.32 4.08 -6.12
C PRO A 53 -6.05 4.45 -4.82
N ALA A 54 -7.35 4.71 -4.89
CA ALA A 54 -8.17 5.06 -3.73
C ALA A 54 -8.33 3.89 -2.75
N SER A 55 -8.37 2.65 -3.25
CA SER A 55 -8.56 1.47 -2.40
C SER A 55 -7.28 1.07 -1.67
N LEU A 56 -6.13 1.13 -2.35
CA LEU A 56 -4.81 0.87 -1.79
C LEU A 56 -4.40 1.93 -0.75
N TYR A 57 -4.93 3.15 -0.85
CA TYR A 57 -4.77 4.17 0.19
C TYR A 57 -5.24 3.69 1.58
N THR A 58 -6.19 2.74 1.65
CA THR A 58 -6.59 2.12 2.92
C THR A 58 -5.41 1.45 3.62
N ARG A 59 -4.53 0.77 2.86
CA ARG A 59 -3.33 0.11 3.42
C ARG A 59 -2.24 1.09 3.81
N GLU A 60 -2.16 2.22 3.12
CA GLU A 60 -1.31 3.34 3.51
C GLU A 60 -1.75 3.96 4.84
N LEU A 61 -3.06 4.14 5.06
CA LEU A 61 -3.59 4.62 6.35
C LEU A 61 -3.30 3.63 7.48
N ILE A 62 -3.42 2.32 7.24
CA ILE A 62 -3.00 1.27 8.19
C ILE A 62 -1.51 1.40 8.55
N HIS A 63 -0.65 1.61 7.55
CA HIS A 63 0.79 1.80 7.74
C HIS A 63 1.10 3.05 8.58
N LYS A 64 0.55 4.21 8.18
CA LYS A 64 0.75 5.51 8.86
C LYS A 64 0.30 5.49 10.32
N ASN A 65 -0.66 4.65 10.67
CA ASN A 65 -1.19 4.52 12.03
C ASN A 65 -0.60 3.34 12.82
N GLY A 66 0.43 2.67 12.29
CA GLY A 66 1.13 1.59 13.00
C GLY A 66 0.29 0.35 13.26
N LEU A 67 -0.74 0.10 12.44
CA LEU A 67 -1.69 -1.02 12.60
C LEU A 67 -1.20 -2.32 11.94
N GLU A 68 0.03 -2.36 11.42
CA GLU A 68 0.55 -3.47 10.63
C GLU A 68 0.67 -4.79 11.40
N ASN A 69 0.81 -4.70 12.74
CA ASN A 69 0.92 -5.87 13.62
C ASN A 69 -0.46 -6.38 14.10
N ASP A 70 -1.57 -5.76 13.71
CA ASP A 70 -2.90 -6.34 13.98
C ASP A 70 -3.04 -7.65 13.19
N GLN A 71 -3.41 -8.72 13.89
CA GLN A 71 -3.52 -10.07 13.32
C GLN A 71 -4.45 -10.11 12.10
N ARG A 72 -5.52 -9.30 12.09
CA ARG A 72 -6.48 -9.21 10.99
C ARG A 72 -5.87 -8.55 9.75
N VAL A 73 -4.99 -7.58 9.94
CA VAL A 73 -4.23 -6.94 8.84
C VAL A 73 -3.24 -7.94 8.26
N ILE A 74 -2.51 -8.67 9.10
CA ILE A 74 -1.57 -9.72 8.67
C ILE A 74 -2.29 -10.80 7.85
N GLU A 75 -3.47 -11.23 8.28
CA GLU A 75 -4.28 -12.21 7.57
C GLU A 75 -4.81 -11.69 6.23
N ALA A 76 -5.29 -10.43 6.20
CA ALA A 76 -5.73 -9.78 4.97
C ALA A 76 -4.58 -9.61 3.96
N ASP A 77 -3.40 -9.17 4.43
CA ASP A 77 -2.19 -9.04 3.61
C ASP A 77 -1.83 -10.38 2.93
N LYS A 78 -1.86 -11.48 3.70
CA LYS A 78 -1.57 -12.83 3.17
C LYS A 78 -2.57 -13.25 2.09
N GLU A 79 -3.84 -12.94 2.28
CA GLU A 79 -4.88 -13.35 1.33
C GLU A 79 -4.85 -12.50 0.05
N ILE A 80 -4.65 -11.18 0.17
CA ILE A 80 -4.39 -10.29 -0.97
C ILE A 80 -3.21 -10.79 -1.80
N LEU A 81 -2.13 -11.20 -1.14
CA LEU A 81 -0.95 -11.74 -1.83
C LEU A 81 -1.30 -13.02 -2.62
N LYS A 82 -2.04 -13.96 -2.02
CA LYS A 82 -2.49 -15.17 -2.73
C LYS A 82 -3.41 -14.85 -3.90
N LEU A 83 -4.35 -13.91 -3.73
CA LEU A 83 -5.26 -13.48 -4.78
C LEU A 83 -4.49 -12.84 -5.94
N SER A 84 -3.42 -12.08 -5.65
CA SER A 84 -2.54 -11.51 -6.68
C SER A 84 -1.81 -12.54 -7.52
N PHE A 85 -1.65 -13.78 -7.04
CA PHE A 85 -1.09 -14.87 -7.86
C PHE A 85 -2.15 -15.54 -8.74
N LYS A 86 -3.42 -15.48 -8.32
CA LYS A 86 -4.55 -16.10 -9.03
C LYS A 86 -5.09 -15.19 -10.14
N TYR A 87 -5.14 -13.89 -9.89
CA TYR A 87 -5.65 -12.87 -10.80
C TYR A 87 -4.52 -11.93 -11.17
N VAL A 88 -4.51 -11.44 -12.41
CA VAL A 88 -3.48 -10.51 -12.88
C VAL A 88 -3.85 -9.10 -12.42
N PRO A 89 -3.12 -8.48 -11.48
CA PRO A 89 -3.41 -7.11 -11.05
C PRO A 89 -3.10 -6.12 -12.16
N PHE A 90 -3.81 -5.00 -12.22
CA PHE A 90 -3.43 -3.94 -13.15
C PHE A 90 -2.08 -3.31 -12.73
N PRO A 91 -1.16 -3.06 -13.67
CA PRO A 91 0.07 -2.32 -13.36
C PRO A 91 -0.26 -0.86 -13.03
N LEU A 92 -0.02 -0.45 -11.78
CA LEU A 92 -0.18 0.95 -11.39
C LEU A 92 1.06 1.76 -11.79
N ILE A 93 0.84 2.95 -12.34
CA ILE A 93 1.91 3.91 -12.59
C ILE A 93 1.80 5.10 -11.64
N GLU A 94 2.90 5.83 -11.45
CA GLU A 94 2.96 7.02 -10.58
C GLU A 94 1.87 8.05 -10.90
N ALA A 95 1.50 8.20 -12.18
CA ALA A 95 0.45 9.10 -12.61
C ALA A 95 -0.95 8.71 -12.08
N ASP A 96 -1.22 7.41 -11.86
CA ASP A 96 -2.50 6.93 -11.33
C ASP A 96 -2.62 7.19 -9.82
N ILE A 97 -1.47 7.15 -9.12
CA ILE A 97 -1.39 7.27 -7.66
C ILE A 97 -1.25 8.74 -7.25
N GLY A 98 -0.60 9.56 -8.07
CA GLY A 98 -0.32 10.97 -7.81
C GLY A 98 0.99 11.23 -7.04
N TYR A 99 1.72 10.16 -6.70
CA TYR A 99 3.04 10.21 -6.08
C TYR A 99 3.79 8.90 -6.38
N LYS A 100 5.12 8.92 -6.21
CA LYS A 100 5.96 7.73 -6.34
C LYS A 100 5.86 6.88 -5.06
N PRO A 101 5.34 5.63 -5.11
CA PRO A 101 5.27 4.77 -3.93
C PRO A 101 6.67 4.40 -3.44
N GLU A 102 6.84 4.33 -2.12
CA GLU A 102 8.07 3.83 -1.54
C GLU A 102 8.24 2.33 -1.84
N PRO A 103 9.47 1.83 -2.10
CA PRO A 103 9.68 0.44 -2.48
C PRO A 103 9.21 -0.60 -1.47
N HIS A 104 9.00 -0.25 -0.19
CA HIS A 104 8.49 -1.16 0.85
C HIS A 104 6.96 -1.18 0.94
N TRP A 105 6.26 -0.30 0.20
CA TRP A 105 4.80 -0.28 0.08
C TRP A 105 4.31 -1.31 -0.94
N TRP A 106 4.59 -2.58 -0.64
CA TRP A 106 4.38 -3.73 -1.53
C TRP A 106 2.98 -3.80 -2.16
N TRP A 107 1.96 -3.25 -1.50
CA TRP A 107 0.58 -3.25 -1.96
C TRP A 107 0.36 -2.41 -3.24
N TYR A 108 1.27 -1.50 -3.59
CA TYR A 108 1.26 -0.81 -4.90
C TYR A 108 1.93 -1.63 -6.02
N PHE A 109 2.64 -2.70 -5.67
CA PHE A 109 3.45 -3.49 -6.60
C PHE A 109 2.89 -4.90 -6.81
N LEU A 110 1.59 -5.11 -6.61
CA LEU A 110 0.93 -6.41 -6.79
C LEU A 110 1.17 -7.03 -8.17
N TYR A 111 1.28 -6.21 -9.21
CA TYR A 111 1.59 -6.67 -10.57
C TYR A 111 3.02 -7.24 -10.70
N ASP A 112 4.01 -6.59 -10.09
CA ASP A 112 5.40 -7.07 -10.09
C ASP A 112 5.54 -8.30 -9.21
N ILE A 113 4.81 -8.34 -8.09
CA ILE A 113 4.70 -9.51 -7.23
C ILE A 113 4.08 -10.70 -8.00
N HIS A 114 2.99 -10.49 -8.74
CA HIS A 114 2.37 -11.51 -9.60
C HIS A 114 3.39 -12.15 -10.54
N LYS A 115 4.22 -11.33 -11.19
CA LYS A 115 5.27 -11.82 -12.11
C LYS A 115 6.48 -12.41 -11.42
N GLY A 116 6.66 -12.25 -10.11
CA GLY A 116 7.90 -12.63 -9.43
C GLY A 116 9.07 -11.67 -9.72
N GLU A 117 8.80 -10.37 -9.92
CA GLU A 117 9.80 -9.32 -10.21
C GLU A 117 10.05 -8.41 -9.00
N TYR A 118 9.16 -8.43 -8.01
CA TYR A 118 9.32 -7.66 -6.77
C TYR A 118 10.44 -8.24 -5.88
N PRO A 119 11.30 -7.41 -5.25
CA PRO A 119 12.37 -7.91 -4.38
C PRO A 119 11.84 -8.58 -3.10
N LEU A 120 12.28 -9.81 -2.82
CA LEU A 120 11.84 -10.60 -1.66
C LEU A 120 12.17 -9.93 -0.31
N ASP A 121 13.29 -9.23 -0.23
CA ASP A 121 13.77 -8.53 0.96
C ASP A 121 12.91 -7.31 1.33
N LEU A 122 12.17 -6.75 0.37
CA LEU A 122 11.23 -5.64 0.58
C LEU A 122 9.84 -6.07 1.03
N LEU A 123 9.53 -7.37 1.04
CA LEU A 123 8.27 -7.86 1.61
C LEU A 123 8.34 -7.95 3.14
N PRO A 124 7.24 -7.67 3.85
CA PRO A 124 7.09 -8.04 5.24
C PRO A 124 7.32 -9.55 5.48
N ASP A 125 7.88 -9.90 6.63
CA ASP A 125 8.25 -11.30 6.95
C ASP A 125 7.06 -12.26 6.85
N HIS A 126 5.85 -11.83 7.23
CA HIS A 126 4.64 -12.65 7.16
C HIS A 126 4.18 -13.00 5.74
N LEU A 127 4.77 -12.36 4.72
CA LEU A 127 4.47 -12.55 3.30
C LEU A 127 5.57 -13.30 2.54
N LYS A 128 6.80 -13.36 3.07
CA LYS A 128 7.96 -13.92 2.37
C LYS A 128 7.76 -15.37 1.94
N ASP A 129 7.29 -16.24 2.85
CA ASP A 129 7.09 -17.66 2.54
C ASP A 129 6.07 -17.86 1.40
N ILE A 130 4.98 -17.10 1.42
CA ILE A 130 3.95 -17.14 0.38
C ILE A 130 4.54 -16.74 -0.98
N TYR A 131 5.38 -15.71 -1.00
CA TYR A 131 6.02 -15.24 -2.21
C TYR A 131 7.12 -16.18 -2.72
N ILE A 132 7.94 -16.74 -1.83
CA ILE A 132 8.94 -17.76 -2.14
C ILE A 132 8.29 -18.94 -2.88
N GLU A 133 7.14 -19.42 -2.40
CA GLU A 133 6.42 -20.50 -3.06
C GLU A 133 5.91 -20.10 -4.46
N ASN A 134 5.51 -18.84 -4.66
CA ASN A 134 5.18 -18.34 -6.00
C ASN A 134 6.42 -18.29 -6.91
N LEU A 135 7.55 -17.79 -6.42
CA LEU A 135 8.81 -17.73 -7.18
C LEU A 135 9.27 -19.12 -7.64
N LYS A 136 9.15 -20.14 -6.78
CA LYS A 136 9.42 -21.54 -7.14
C LYS A 136 8.50 -22.03 -8.27
N LYS A 137 7.19 -21.76 -8.17
CA LYS A 137 6.22 -22.13 -9.22
C LYS A 137 6.51 -21.45 -10.56
N LEU A 138 7.03 -20.22 -10.52
CA LEU A 138 7.46 -19.47 -11.70
C LEU A 138 8.84 -19.90 -12.22
N GLY A 139 9.55 -20.81 -11.54
CA GLY A 139 10.91 -21.21 -11.90
C GLY A 139 11.97 -20.12 -11.67
N LYS A 140 11.65 -19.10 -10.87
CA LYS A 140 12.53 -17.97 -10.53
C LYS A 140 13.40 -18.23 -9.29
N LEU A 141 13.07 -19.27 -8.55
CA LEU A 141 13.83 -19.75 -7.41
C LEU A 141 13.90 -21.28 -7.49
N THR A 142 15.13 -21.80 -7.54
CA THR A 142 15.47 -23.23 -7.62
C THR A 142 15.90 -23.76 -6.28
#